data_AF-A0A7C2RRW9-F1
#
_entry.id   AF-A0A7C2RRW9-F1
#
_cell.length_a   1.000
_cell.length_b   1.000
_cell.length_c   1.000
_cell.angle_alpha   90.00
_cell.angle_beta   90.00
_cell.angle_gamma   90.00
#
_symmetry.space_group_name_H-M   'P 1'
#
loop_
_entity.id
_entity.type
_entity.pdbx_description
1 polymer ?
#
loop_
_entity_poly.entity_id
_entity_poly.type
_entity_poly.pdbx_seq_one_letter_code
_entity_poly.pdbx_strand_id
1 'polypeptide(L)'
;MLGALHDAQDFRERFSRLHLGGSGQRFEAAKVLPGLWLNVGHGARGLVWAGLLGEALACMISGETPPLPQDLIHALHPARFDYRWMRTAPAHRKAWVVEVSDD
;
A
#
# COMPACT_ATOMS: atom_id res chain seq x y z
N MET A 1 4.42 -6.29 -4.41
CA MET A 1 3.86 -5.61 -3.23
C MET A 1 4.34 -6.34 -2.01
N LEU A 2 4.71 -5.61 -0.97
CA LEU A 2 5.27 -6.15 0.26
C LEU A 2 4.77 -5.33 1.46
N GLY A 3 4.25 -5.99 2.50
CA GLY A 3 3.91 -5.36 3.79
C GLY A 3 2.47 -5.64 4.26
N ALA A 4 2.08 -4.99 5.36
CA ALA A 4 0.74 -5.12 5.93
C ALA A 4 -0.33 -4.53 4.99
N LEU A 5 -1.46 -5.23 4.84
CA LEU A 5 -2.57 -4.72 4.02
C LEU A 5 -3.40 -3.72 4.82
N HIS A 6 -3.63 -2.55 4.25
CA HIS A 6 -4.51 -1.54 4.84
C HIS A 6 -5.99 -1.83 4.53
N ASP A 7 -6.87 -1.37 5.42
CA ASP A 7 -8.29 -1.29 5.12
C ASP A 7 -8.50 -0.20 4.05
N ALA A 8 -8.88 -0.62 2.83
CA ALA A 8 -8.99 0.29 1.70
C ALA A 8 -10.10 1.34 1.88
N GLN A 9 -11.18 1.01 2.60
CA GLN A 9 -12.26 1.94 2.85
C GLN A 9 -11.84 2.99 3.88
N ASP A 10 -11.35 2.55 5.05
CA ASP A 10 -10.84 3.47 6.09
C ASP A 10 -9.75 4.38 5.51
N PHE A 11 -8.83 3.82 4.71
CA PHE A 11 -7.77 4.61 4.09
C PHE A 11 -8.34 5.74 3.22
N ARG A 12 -9.31 5.47 2.35
CA ARG A 12 -9.87 6.49 1.46
C ARG A 12 -10.64 7.56 2.21
N GLU A 13 -11.32 7.21 3.28
CA GLU A 13 -12.03 8.15 4.14
C GLU A 13 -11.04 9.03 4.92
N ARG A 14 -10.09 8.40 5.63
CA ARG A 14 -9.05 9.03 6.45
C ARG A 14 -8.16 9.98 5.65
N PHE A 15 -7.73 9.54 4.46
CA PHE A 15 -6.85 10.32 3.58
C PHE A 15 -7.61 11.08 2.48
N SER A 16 -8.94 11.25 2.61
CA SER A 16 -9.79 11.94 1.62
C SER A 16 -9.29 13.34 1.24
N ARG A 17 -8.71 14.05 2.22
CA ARG A 17 -8.21 15.43 2.11
C ARG A 17 -6.74 15.53 1.68
N LEU A 18 -6.05 14.40 1.44
CA LEU A 18 -4.62 14.38 1.11
C LEU A 18 -4.26 15.20 -0.14
N HIS A 19 -5.15 15.24 -1.13
CA HIS A 19 -4.99 16.04 -2.35
C HIS A 19 -4.89 17.55 -2.11
N LEU A 20 -5.28 18.05 -0.94
CA LEU A 20 -5.21 19.49 -0.62
C LEU A 20 -3.79 19.94 -0.28
N GLY A 21 -2.87 19.02 0.06
CA GLY A 21 -1.44 19.30 0.20
C GLY A 21 -1.05 20.36 1.25
N GLY A 22 -1.94 20.68 2.21
CA GLY A 22 -1.70 21.72 3.21
C GLY A 22 -0.58 21.34 4.18
N SER A 23 0.39 22.24 4.39
CA SER A 23 1.58 22.02 5.23
C SER A 23 1.30 21.68 6.70
N GLY A 24 0.09 21.94 7.19
CA GLY A 24 -0.35 21.61 8.56
C GLY A 24 -1.18 20.33 8.68
N GLN A 25 -1.46 19.62 7.58
CA GLN A 25 -2.28 18.41 7.64
C GLN A 25 -1.48 17.26 8.25
N ARG A 26 -1.92 16.81 9.43
CA ARG A 26 -1.43 15.57 10.04
C ARG A 26 -2.46 14.48 9.82
N PHE A 27 -1.99 13.35 9.33
CA PHE A 27 -2.79 12.14 9.23
C PHE A 27 -2.26 11.15 10.25
N GLU A 28 -3.18 10.48 10.94
CA GLU A 28 -2.85 9.29 11.70
C GLU A 28 -2.40 8.17 10.76
N ALA A 29 -1.71 7.17 11.32
CA ALA A 29 -1.32 5.99 10.56
C ALA A 29 -2.56 5.31 9.94
N ALA A 30 -2.36 4.73 8.76
CA ALA A 30 -3.39 3.94 8.10
C ALA A 30 -3.75 2.72 8.96
N LYS A 31 -5.05 2.42 9.06
CA LYS A 31 -5.52 1.19 9.71
C LYS A 31 -5.13 -0.01 8.86
N VAL A 32 -4.39 -0.95 9.45
CA VAL A 32 -4.04 -2.23 8.84
C VAL A 32 -5.03 -3.32 9.24
N LEU A 33 -5.22 -4.29 8.35
CA LEU A 33 -6.00 -5.49 8.62
C LEU A 33 -5.18 -6.42 9.53
N PRO A 34 -5.67 -6.75 10.74
CA PRO A 34 -4.90 -7.53 11.70
C PRO A 34 -4.46 -8.89 11.15
N GLY A 35 -3.17 -9.20 11.26
CA GLY A 35 -2.61 -10.47 10.83
C GLY A 35 -2.50 -10.67 9.31
N LEU A 36 -2.86 -9.67 8.49
CA LEU A 36 -2.83 -9.80 7.04
C LEU A 36 -1.65 -9.07 6.41
N TRP A 37 -0.78 -9.87 5.78
CA TRP A 37 0.48 -9.42 5.18
C TRP A 37 0.57 -9.91 3.74
N LEU A 38 1.23 -9.12 2.88
CA LEU A 38 1.41 -9.43 1.47
C LEU A 38 2.89 -9.56 1.11
N ASN A 39 3.21 -10.58 0.30
CA ASN A 39 4.44 -10.70 -0.47
C ASN A 39 4.07 -11.28 -1.84
N VAL A 40 3.65 -10.41 -2.76
CA VAL A 40 2.99 -10.81 -4.02
C VAL A 40 3.42 -9.94 -5.20
N GLY A 41 3.08 -10.37 -6.42
CA GLY A 41 3.26 -9.55 -7.62
C GLY A 41 4.72 -9.41 -8.07
N HIS A 42 5.50 -10.49 -7.97
CA HIS A 42 6.91 -10.53 -8.40
C HIS A 42 7.08 -10.68 -9.93
N GLY A 43 5.99 -10.97 -10.66
CA GLY A 43 6.04 -11.21 -12.11
C GLY A 43 6.99 -12.35 -12.49
N ALA A 44 7.64 -12.23 -13.66
CA ALA A 44 8.58 -13.23 -14.17
C ALA A 44 9.90 -13.34 -13.34
N ARG A 45 10.11 -12.46 -12.36
CA ARG A 45 11.32 -12.44 -11.51
C ARG A 45 11.05 -12.93 -10.08
N GLY A 46 10.04 -13.79 -9.91
CA GLY A 46 9.67 -14.38 -8.62
C GLY A 46 10.84 -15.01 -7.88
N LEU A 47 11.60 -15.89 -8.55
CA LEU A 47 12.75 -16.57 -7.94
C LEU A 47 13.84 -15.61 -7.45
N VAL A 48 14.01 -14.46 -8.10
CA VAL A 48 15.02 -13.47 -7.72
C VAL A 48 14.59 -12.69 -6.49
N TRP A 49 13.32 -12.28 -6.43
CA TRP A 49 12.84 -11.34 -5.41
C TRP A 49 12.21 -12.00 -4.19
N ALA A 50 11.64 -13.20 -4.32
CA ALA A 50 10.81 -13.79 -3.27
C ALA A 50 11.56 -13.99 -1.95
N GLY A 51 12.83 -14.41 -2.00
CA GLY A 51 13.66 -14.62 -0.80
C GLY A 51 13.96 -13.31 -0.05
N LEU A 52 14.54 -12.32 -0.75
CA LEU A 52 14.87 -11.02 -0.15
C LEU A 52 13.63 -10.31 0.41
N LEU A 53 12.52 -10.32 -0.34
CA LEU A 53 11.27 -9.71 0.10
C LEU A 53 10.59 -10.51 1.20
N GLY A 54 10.77 -11.84 1.23
CA GLY A 54 10.35 -12.70 2.34
C GLY A 54 11.07 -12.36 3.64
N GLU A 55 12.39 -12.17 3.60
CA GLU A 55 13.18 -11.73 4.75
C GLU A 55 12.73 -10.35 5.23
N ALA A 56 12.56 -9.40 4.29
CA ALA A 56 12.06 -8.08 4.64
C ALA A 56 10.66 -8.14 5.28
N LEU A 57 9.78 -9.05 4.84
CA LEU A 57 8.49 -9.27 5.48
C LEU A 57 8.65 -9.83 6.90
N ALA A 58 9.54 -10.80 7.08
CA ALA A 58 9.80 -11.42 8.38
C ALA A 58 10.29 -10.37 9.39
N CYS A 59 11.25 -9.51 9.00
CA CYS A 59 11.68 -8.40 9.85
C CYS A 59 10.52 -7.48 10.24
N MET A 60 9.66 -7.09 9.28
CA MET A 60 8.50 -6.23 9.57
C MET A 60 7.52 -6.89 10.56
N ILE A 61 7.27 -8.20 10.42
CA ILE A 61 6.38 -8.95 11.31
C ILE A 61 6.99 -9.06 12.72
N SER A 62 8.31 -9.26 12.81
CA SER A 62 9.04 -9.38 14.08
C SER A 62 9.34 -8.04 14.74
N GLY A 63 9.06 -6.90 14.09
CA GLY A 63 9.41 -5.57 14.59
C GLY A 63 10.90 -5.25 14.49
N GLU A 64 11.62 -5.93 13.60
CA GLU A 64 13.03 -5.73 13.30
C GLU A 64 13.20 -4.75 12.12
N THR A 65 14.40 -4.20 11.97
CA THR A 65 14.75 -3.33 10.85
C THR A 65 14.86 -4.15 9.56
N PRO A 66 14.06 -3.88 8.51
CA PRO A 66 14.14 -4.64 7.27
C PRO A 66 15.45 -4.37 6.51
N PRO A 67 15.98 -5.33 5.73
CA PRO A 67 17.20 -5.19 4.95
C PRO A 67 16.99 -4.41 3.64
N LEU A 68 16.07 -3.43 3.64
CA LEU A 68 15.70 -2.65 2.46
C LEU A 68 15.73 -1.14 2.79
N PRO A 69 16.17 -0.30 1.86
CA PRO A 69 16.01 1.15 1.97
C PRO A 69 14.54 1.57 2.14
N GLN A 70 14.30 2.65 2.88
CA GLN A 70 12.96 3.13 3.22
C GLN A 70 12.11 3.52 1.99
N ASP A 71 12.74 4.14 1.00
CA ASP A 71 12.11 4.50 -0.27
C ASP A 71 11.63 3.26 -1.03
N LEU A 72 12.40 2.18 -0.99
CA LEU A 72 11.99 0.90 -1.58
C LEU A 72 10.83 0.26 -0.80
N ILE A 73 10.84 0.32 0.54
CA ILE A 73 9.71 -0.11 1.36
C ILE A 73 8.43 0.66 0.96
N HIS A 74 8.51 1.99 0.83
CA HIS A 74 7.39 2.81 0.37
C HIS A 74 6.92 2.45 -1.05
N ALA A 75 7.86 2.20 -1.97
CA ALA A 75 7.56 1.81 -3.34
C ALA A 75 6.93 0.42 -3.45
N LEU A 76 7.16 -0.46 -2.48
CA LEU A 76 6.60 -1.81 -2.43
C LEU A 76 5.32 -1.92 -1.60
N HIS A 77 5.06 -0.96 -0.71
CA HIS A 77 3.94 -0.99 0.23
C HIS A 77 2.58 -1.20 -0.48
N PRO A 78 1.64 -2.00 0.08
CA PRO A 78 0.34 -2.22 -0.54
C PRO A 78 -0.46 -0.93 -0.74
N ALA A 79 -0.39 -0.01 0.23
CA ALA A 79 -1.09 1.28 0.18
C ALA A 79 -0.60 2.27 -0.89
N ARG A 80 0.50 2.01 -1.60
CA ARG A 80 1.08 3.00 -2.53
C ARG A 80 0.11 3.49 -3.61
N PHE A 81 -0.80 2.62 -4.06
CA PHE A 81 -1.77 2.96 -5.09
C PHE A 81 -2.91 3.81 -4.55
N ASP A 82 -3.50 3.43 -3.41
CA ASP A 82 -4.50 4.27 -2.75
C ASP A 82 -3.89 5.61 -2.29
N TYR A 83 -2.66 5.63 -1.79
CA TYR A 83 -1.94 6.87 -1.48
C TYR A 83 -1.80 7.77 -2.72
N ARG A 84 -1.35 7.22 -3.85
CA ARG A 84 -1.25 7.97 -5.11
C ARG A 84 -2.62 8.46 -5.58
N TRP A 85 -3.67 7.65 -5.41
CA TRP A 85 -5.04 8.01 -5.76
C TRP A 85 -5.58 9.15 -4.89
N MET A 86 -5.29 9.11 -3.58
CA MET A 86 -5.73 10.13 -2.62
C MET A 86 -5.02 11.47 -2.80
N ARG A 87 -3.81 11.48 -3.37
CA ARG A 87 -3.12 12.71 -3.80
C ARG A 87 -3.77 13.38 -5.01
N THR A 88 -4.57 12.65 -5.78
CA THR A 88 -5.33 13.21 -6.91
C THR A 88 -6.64 13.79 -6.42
N ALA A 89 -6.97 15.01 -6.86
CA ALA A 89 -8.24 15.66 -6.54
C ALA A 89 -9.44 14.80 -6.96
N PRO A 90 -10.53 14.72 -6.18
CA PRO A 90 -11.70 13.89 -6.49
C PRO A 90 -12.24 14.07 -7.91
N ALA A 91 -12.25 15.30 -8.42
CA ALA A 91 -12.70 15.61 -9.79
C ALA A 91 -11.88 14.95 -10.91
N HIS A 92 -10.64 14.51 -10.62
CA HIS A 92 -9.74 13.89 -11.59
C HIS A 92 -9.57 12.38 -11.38
N ARG A 93 -10.30 11.78 -10.43
CA ARG A 93 -10.26 10.35 -10.14
C ARG A 93 -11.14 9.61 -11.16
N LYS A 94 -10.54 8.71 -11.95
CA LYS A 94 -11.28 7.81 -12.85
C LYS A 94 -11.86 6.63 -12.08
N ALA A 95 -13.19 6.52 -11.98
CA ALA A 95 -13.80 5.31 -11.44
C ALA A 95 -13.45 4.12 -12.34
N TRP A 96 -12.92 3.05 -11.75
CA TRP A 96 -12.84 1.76 -12.40
C TRP A 96 -14.15 1.03 -12.11
N VAL A 97 -14.99 0.87 -13.12
CA VAL A 97 -16.17 0.03 -13.08
C VAL A 97 -15.74 -1.33 -13.62
N VAL A 98 -15.77 -2.36 -12.77
CA VAL A 98 -15.66 -3.74 -13.23
C VAL A 98 -17.08 -4.17 -13.54
N GLU A 99 -17.43 -4.24 -14.82
CA GLU A 99 -18.63 -4.94 -15.25
C GLU A 99 -18.39 -6.43 -14.98
N VAL A 100 -19.02 -6.96 -13.95
CA VAL A 100 -19.07 -8.40 -13.74
C VAL A 100 -20.14 -8.91 -14.72
N SER A 101 -19.70 -9.59 -15.78
CA SER A 101 -20.61 -10.33 -16.65
C SER A 101 -21.17 -11.50 -15.85
N ASP A 102 -22.48 -11.54 -15.66
CA ASP A 102 -23.19 -12.70 -15.13
C ASP A 102 -23.28 -13.77 -16.24
N ASP A 103 -22.16 -14.47 -16.49
CA ASP A 103 -22.12 -15.71 -17.30
C ASP A 103 -21.80 -16.91 -16.39
#